data_AF-H6N0A3-F1
#
_entry.id   AF-H6N0A3-F1
#
_cell.length_a   1.000
_cell.length_b   1.000
_cell.length_c   1.000
_cell.angle_alpha   90.00
_cell.angle_beta   90.00
_cell.angle_gamma   90.00
#
_symmetry.space_group_name_H-M   'P 1'
#
loop_
_entity.id
_entity.type
_entity.pdbx_description
1 polymer ?
#
loop_
_entity_poly.entity_id
_entity_poly.type
_entity_poly.pdbx_seq_one_letter_code
_entity_poly.pdbx_strand_id
1 'polypeptide(L)'
;MQTYKATPPVQRSVDDLRLIVNIGTLLHGDCIRQELGHLWDSVTYVPSSRGRQGDHPVQQLATAVSQVVDPAAVQRFLLDLGPGYVPGCTRVRRADRFAVSDEWQGAVRGKHVLVVDDTWTTGASIQSAAAALKLAGAESVTGLCAARWLKWSWPDHAALLGTCTSDYDALRCMVREGRCLVGRQP
;
A
#
# COMPACT_ATOMS: atom_id res chain seq x y z
N MET A 1 -1.65 -16.23 0.79
CA MET A 1 -1.13 -15.04 0.09
C MET A 1 -0.02 -15.28 -0.94
N GLN A 2 0.62 -16.44 -1.10
CA GLN A 2 1.63 -16.56 -2.19
C GLN A 2 1.01 -16.82 -3.58
N THR A 3 -0.22 -17.31 -3.61
CA THR A 3 -0.93 -17.80 -4.81
C THR A 3 -1.35 -16.70 -5.78
N TYR A 4 -1.55 -15.45 -5.35
CA TYR A 4 -1.82 -14.33 -6.28
C TYR A 4 -0.56 -13.92 -7.08
N LYS A 5 0.64 -14.33 -6.64
CA LYS A 5 1.90 -14.14 -7.37
C LYS A 5 2.26 -15.34 -8.26
N ALA A 6 1.45 -16.40 -8.31
CA ALA A 6 1.67 -17.58 -9.15
C ALA A 6 1.59 -17.24 -10.65
N THR A 7 2.04 -18.16 -11.51
CA THR A 7 1.91 -18.04 -12.97
C THR A 7 1.13 -19.25 -13.51
N PRO A 8 -0.12 -19.10 -13.97
CA PRO A 8 -0.95 -17.89 -13.84
C PRO A 8 -1.35 -17.62 -12.37
N PRO A 9 -1.73 -16.37 -12.03
CA PRO A 9 -2.18 -16.04 -10.68
C PRO A 9 -3.52 -16.71 -10.36
N VAL A 10 -3.72 -17.13 -9.11
CA VAL A 10 -5.01 -17.63 -8.65
C VAL A 10 -5.97 -16.45 -8.49
N GLN A 11 -6.96 -16.34 -9.37
CA GLN A 11 -7.86 -15.18 -9.46
C GLN A 11 -8.53 -14.83 -8.13
N ARG A 12 -9.06 -15.85 -7.41
CA ARG A 12 -9.66 -15.65 -6.09
C ARG A 12 -8.73 -14.92 -5.11
N SER A 13 -7.43 -15.24 -5.12
CA SER A 13 -6.47 -14.57 -4.24
C SER A 13 -6.20 -13.11 -4.64
N VAL A 14 -6.34 -12.78 -5.92
CA VAL A 14 -6.27 -11.39 -6.40
C VAL A 14 -7.53 -10.64 -5.95
N ASP A 15 -8.71 -11.24 -6.14
CA ASP A 15 -9.99 -10.64 -5.76
C ASP A 15 -10.09 -10.41 -4.24
N ASP A 16 -9.68 -11.37 -3.43
CA ASP A 16 -9.64 -11.24 -1.97
C ASP A 16 -8.76 -10.05 -1.53
N LEU A 17 -7.58 -9.88 -2.14
CA LEU A 17 -6.70 -8.76 -1.85
C LEU A 17 -7.30 -7.41 -2.28
N ARG A 18 -7.96 -7.37 -3.45
CA ARG A 18 -8.65 -6.16 -3.91
C ARG A 18 -9.78 -5.79 -2.95
N LEU A 19 -10.57 -6.77 -2.50
CA LEU A 19 -11.62 -6.56 -1.52
C LEU A 19 -11.08 -6.05 -0.19
N ILE A 20 -9.98 -6.61 0.33
CA ILE A 20 -9.35 -6.14 1.57
C ILE A 20 -8.96 -4.66 1.47
N VAL A 21 -8.29 -4.26 0.38
CA VAL A 21 -7.88 -2.86 0.17
C VAL A 21 -9.10 -1.96 -0.03
N ASN A 22 -10.07 -2.40 -0.83
CA ASN A 22 -11.27 -1.63 -1.15
C ASN A 22 -12.16 -1.40 0.07
N ILE A 23 -12.53 -2.47 0.77
CA ILE A 23 -13.40 -2.43 1.94
C ILE A 23 -12.67 -1.73 3.09
N GLY A 24 -11.39 -2.04 3.31
CA GLY A 24 -10.60 -1.44 4.38
C GLY A 24 -10.50 0.08 4.22
N THR A 25 -10.24 0.56 3.00
CA THR A 25 -10.29 2.00 2.74
C THR A 25 -11.73 2.50 2.85
N LEU A 26 -12.72 1.86 2.24
CA LEU A 26 -14.11 2.34 2.18
C LEU A 26 -14.69 2.58 3.58
N LEU A 27 -14.59 1.57 4.44
CA LEU A 27 -15.16 1.61 5.79
C LEU A 27 -14.39 2.53 6.74
N HIS A 28 -13.07 2.62 6.59
CA HIS A 28 -12.21 3.35 7.55
C HIS A 28 -11.74 4.71 7.04
N GLY A 29 -12.34 5.22 5.98
CA GLY A 29 -12.00 6.51 5.40
C GLY A 29 -11.94 7.69 6.33
N ASP A 30 -13.02 7.90 7.07
CA ASP A 30 -13.07 8.99 8.03
C ASP A 30 -12.05 8.82 9.15
N CYS A 31 -11.80 7.58 9.56
CA CYS A 31 -10.73 7.28 10.53
C CYS A 31 -9.36 7.63 9.96
N ILE A 32 -9.08 7.25 8.71
CA ILE A 32 -7.84 7.56 8.00
C ILE A 32 -7.69 9.09 7.85
N ARG A 33 -8.73 9.77 7.34
CA ARG A 33 -8.76 11.22 7.14
C ARG A 33 -8.55 11.97 8.46
N GLN A 34 -9.19 11.54 9.54
CA GLN A 34 -9.03 12.21 10.84
C GLN A 34 -7.63 12.01 11.42
N GLU A 35 -7.02 10.83 11.22
CA GLU A 35 -5.67 10.56 11.68
C GLU A 35 -4.61 11.31 10.87
N LEU A 36 -4.79 11.40 9.56
CA LEU A 36 -3.84 12.02 8.64
C LEU A 36 -4.12 13.52 8.38
N GLY A 37 -5.24 14.05 8.88
CA GLY A 37 -5.76 15.40 8.63
C GLY A 37 -6.39 15.59 7.24
N HIS A 38 -5.90 14.87 6.24
CA HIS A 38 -6.38 14.87 4.86
C HIS A 38 -6.14 13.49 4.24
N LEU A 39 -6.98 13.13 3.27
CA LEU A 39 -6.72 11.96 2.43
C LEU A 39 -5.62 12.28 1.41
N TRP A 40 -5.21 11.28 0.66
CA TRP A 40 -4.24 11.40 -0.43
C TRP A 40 -4.85 12.09 -1.66
N ASP A 41 -4.02 12.85 -2.37
CA ASP A 41 -4.35 13.46 -3.67
C ASP A 41 -4.07 12.51 -4.84
N SER A 42 -3.10 11.61 -4.67
CA SER A 42 -2.66 10.66 -5.69
C SER A 42 -2.33 9.31 -5.08
N VAL A 43 -2.42 8.27 -5.91
CA VAL A 43 -2.13 6.89 -5.50
C VAL A 43 -1.07 6.31 -6.41
N THR A 44 -0.04 5.74 -5.82
CA THR A 44 0.96 4.95 -6.52
C THR A 44 1.14 3.59 -5.87
N TYR A 45 1.96 2.76 -6.48
CA TYR A 45 2.21 1.39 -6.07
C TYR A 45 3.65 1.01 -6.33
N VAL A 46 4.16 0.09 -5.51
CA VAL A 46 5.53 -0.39 -5.63
C VAL A 46 5.64 -1.35 -6.82
N PRO A 47 6.53 -1.08 -7.79
CA PRO A 47 6.86 -2.03 -8.84
C PRO A 47 7.42 -3.33 -8.24
N SER A 48 6.96 -4.48 -8.73
CA SER A 48 7.64 -5.74 -8.42
C SER A 48 9.02 -5.77 -9.08
N SER A 49 10.02 -6.08 -8.28
CA SER A 49 11.40 -6.35 -8.72
C SER A 49 11.56 -7.62 -9.56
N ARG A 50 10.51 -8.42 -9.72
CA ARG A 50 10.49 -9.53 -10.68
C ARG A 50 9.80 -8.99 -11.92
N GLY A 51 10.59 -8.66 -12.94
CA GLY A 51 10.18 -8.08 -14.22
C GLY A 51 9.14 -8.92 -14.94
N ARG A 52 7.90 -8.86 -14.45
CA ARG A 52 6.73 -9.43 -15.12
C ARG A 52 6.36 -8.49 -16.26
N GLN A 53 6.29 -9.05 -17.46
CA GLN A 53 5.62 -8.45 -18.60
C GLN A 53 4.10 -8.68 -18.40
N GLY A 54 3.30 -7.62 -18.32
CA GLY A 54 1.84 -7.65 -18.15
C GLY A 54 1.32 -6.97 -16.87
N ASP A 55 -0.02 -6.83 -16.77
CA ASP A 55 -0.71 -6.17 -15.64
C ASP A 55 -0.30 -6.76 -14.29
N HIS A 56 0.30 -5.92 -13.45
CA HIS A 56 0.84 -6.39 -12.18
C HIS A 56 -0.31 -6.61 -11.17
N PRO A 57 -0.39 -7.74 -10.45
CA PRO A 57 -1.44 -7.94 -9.44
C PRO A 57 -1.52 -6.83 -8.38
N VAL A 58 -0.41 -6.14 -8.06
CA VAL A 58 -0.41 -4.98 -7.14
C VAL A 58 -0.97 -3.71 -7.79
N GLN A 59 -0.83 -3.54 -9.11
CA GLN A 59 -1.52 -2.47 -9.84
C GLN A 59 -3.04 -2.62 -9.70
N GLN A 60 -3.52 -3.86 -9.74
CA GLN A 60 -4.94 -4.16 -9.50
C GLN A 60 -5.40 -3.81 -8.07
N LEU A 61 -4.50 -3.82 -7.07
CA LEU A 61 -4.81 -3.37 -5.70
C LEU A 61 -4.95 -1.86 -5.61
N ALA A 62 -4.10 -1.09 -6.30
CA ALA A 62 -4.20 0.37 -6.30
C ALA A 62 -5.51 0.86 -6.94
N THR A 63 -6.00 0.16 -7.98
CA THR A 63 -7.34 0.43 -8.54
C THR A 63 -8.47 0.13 -7.56
N ALA A 64 -8.22 -0.69 -6.54
CA ALA A 64 -9.23 -1.08 -5.56
C ALA A 64 -9.39 -0.06 -4.42
N VAL A 65 -8.54 0.98 -4.30
CA VAL A 65 -8.71 2.03 -3.27
C VAL A 65 -10.00 2.82 -3.54
N SER A 66 -10.94 2.77 -2.58
CA SER A 66 -12.29 3.36 -2.67
C SER A 66 -12.39 4.78 -2.10
N GLN A 67 -11.51 5.12 -1.16
CA GLN A 67 -11.41 6.40 -0.46
C GLN A 67 -10.73 7.46 -1.32
N VAL A 68 -11.46 7.89 -2.30
CA VAL A 68 -10.97 8.84 -3.28
C VAL A 68 -11.99 9.95 -3.30
N VAL A 69 -11.58 11.15 -2.85
CA VAL A 69 -12.45 12.33 -2.66
C VAL A 69 -13.33 12.58 -3.89
N ASP A 70 -12.81 12.23 -5.07
CA ASP A 70 -13.57 11.87 -6.27
C ASP A 70 -12.79 10.77 -7.02
N PRO A 71 -13.37 9.57 -7.27
CA PRO A 71 -12.73 8.48 -8.01
C PRO A 71 -12.12 8.91 -9.36
N ALA A 72 -12.69 9.92 -10.00
CA ALA A 72 -12.22 10.50 -11.26
C ALA A 72 -11.11 11.57 -11.08
N ALA A 73 -11.00 12.19 -9.91
CA ALA A 73 -10.03 13.26 -9.65
C ALA A 73 -8.65 12.76 -9.19
N VAL A 74 -8.55 11.55 -8.64
CA VAL A 74 -7.28 11.05 -8.11
C VAL A 74 -6.48 10.34 -9.19
N GLN A 75 -5.30 10.93 -9.41
CA GLN A 75 -4.31 10.42 -10.34
C GLN A 75 -3.67 9.14 -9.79
N ARG A 76 -3.65 8.11 -10.62
CA ARG A 76 -3.03 6.82 -10.33
C ARG A 76 -1.84 6.63 -11.25
N PHE A 77 -0.68 6.35 -10.69
CA PHE A 77 0.56 6.30 -11.47
C PHE A 77 1.53 5.24 -10.99
N LEU A 78 2.50 4.94 -11.86
CA LEU A 78 3.60 4.02 -11.59
C LEU A 78 4.86 4.76 -11.21
N LEU A 79 5.59 4.19 -10.26
CA LEU A 79 7.00 4.52 -10.11
C LEU A 79 7.82 3.73 -11.14
N ASP A 80 8.84 4.39 -11.67
CA ASP A 80 9.86 3.74 -12.48
C ASP A 80 10.90 3.08 -11.59
N LEU A 81 11.66 2.14 -12.17
CA LEU A 81 12.90 1.68 -11.56
C LEU A 81 13.93 2.81 -11.64
N GLY A 82 14.41 3.24 -10.48
CA GLY A 82 15.45 4.26 -10.37
C GLY A 82 16.86 3.67 -10.51
N PRO A 83 17.89 4.52 -10.58
CA PRO A 83 19.28 4.10 -10.76
C PRO A 83 19.81 3.22 -9.63
N GLY A 84 19.24 3.33 -8.42
CA GLY A 84 19.60 2.51 -7.27
C GLY A 84 18.99 1.10 -7.29
N TYR A 85 18.18 0.77 -8.28
CA TYR A 85 17.58 -0.54 -8.43
C TYR A 85 18.64 -1.60 -8.73
N VAL A 86 18.69 -2.66 -7.90
CA VAL A 86 19.52 -3.84 -8.14
C VAL A 86 18.64 -5.08 -8.14
N PRO A 87 18.61 -5.85 -9.25
CA PRO A 87 17.89 -7.12 -9.33
C PRO A 87 18.24 -8.04 -8.15
N GLY A 88 17.23 -8.64 -7.52
CA GLY A 88 17.42 -9.52 -6.37
C GLY A 88 17.72 -8.83 -5.04
N CYS A 89 18.12 -7.55 -5.03
CA CYS A 89 18.40 -6.78 -3.82
C CYS A 89 17.14 -6.07 -3.28
N THR A 90 16.07 -6.82 -3.06
CA THR A 90 14.72 -6.26 -2.81
C THR A 90 14.47 -5.84 -1.37
N ARG A 91 15.33 -6.31 -0.45
CA ARG A 91 15.19 -6.09 1.00
C ARG A 91 16.03 -4.93 1.53
N VAL A 92 16.79 -4.25 0.66
CA VAL A 92 17.61 -3.10 1.02
C VAL A 92 16.85 -1.83 0.70
N ARG A 93 16.90 -0.87 1.64
CA ARG A 93 16.31 0.46 1.50
C ARG A 93 17.25 1.34 0.71
N ARG A 94 16.76 1.96 -0.36
CA ARG A 94 17.54 2.91 -1.18
C ARG A 94 16.62 4.00 -1.71
N ALA A 95 16.98 5.25 -1.47
CA ALA A 95 16.13 6.39 -1.82
C ALA A 95 15.93 6.55 -3.34
N ASP A 96 16.91 6.10 -4.11
CA ASP A 96 16.99 6.13 -5.57
C ASP A 96 16.60 4.79 -6.23
N ARG A 97 16.04 3.84 -5.47
CA ARG A 97 15.54 2.57 -6.01
C ARG A 97 14.43 2.77 -7.03
N PHE A 98 13.63 3.81 -6.83
CA PHE A 98 12.49 4.17 -7.65
C PHE A 98 12.63 5.61 -8.11
N ALA A 99 11.93 5.94 -9.19
CA ALA A 99 11.87 7.30 -9.72
C ALA A 99 10.44 7.67 -10.10
N VAL A 100 10.16 8.97 -10.11
CA VAL A 100 8.91 9.55 -10.62
C VAL A 100 9.20 10.13 -11.99
N SER A 101 8.55 9.59 -13.02
CA SER A 101 8.66 10.09 -14.39
C SER A 101 8.14 11.53 -14.50
N ASP A 102 8.66 12.31 -15.44
CA ASP A 102 8.31 13.74 -15.59
C ASP A 102 6.81 13.98 -15.78
N GLU A 103 6.12 13.08 -16.48
CA GLU A 103 4.66 13.13 -16.69
C GLU A 103 3.85 13.08 -15.38
N TRP A 104 4.40 12.48 -14.32
CA TRP A 104 3.74 12.32 -13.02
C TRP A 104 4.15 13.37 -11.99
N GLN A 105 5.02 14.32 -12.33
CA GLN A 105 5.47 15.35 -11.40
C GLN A 105 4.31 16.18 -10.83
N GLY A 106 3.28 16.45 -11.65
CA GLY A 106 2.06 17.14 -11.19
C GLY A 106 1.23 16.34 -10.17
N ALA A 107 1.31 15.01 -10.20
CA ALA A 107 0.63 14.12 -9.26
C ALA A 107 1.37 14.00 -7.91
N VAL A 108 2.63 14.44 -7.85
CA VAL A 108 3.53 14.21 -6.71
C VAL A 108 3.90 15.51 -6.00
N ARG A 109 4.30 16.54 -6.73
CA ARG A 109 4.86 17.76 -6.12
C ARG A 109 3.81 18.49 -5.27
N GLY A 110 4.10 18.68 -3.99
CA GLY A 110 3.21 19.34 -3.03
C GLY A 110 1.92 18.54 -2.76
N LYS A 111 1.94 17.22 -3.00
CA LYS A 111 0.79 16.33 -2.82
C LYS A 111 1.01 15.33 -1.70
N HIS A 112 -0.10 14.84 -1.15
CA HIS A 112 -0.12 13.64 -0.31
C HIS A 112 -0.29 12.40 -1.18
N VAL A 113 0.75 11.56 -1.21
CA VAL A 113 0.77 10.36 -2.04
C VAL A 113 0.51 9.11 -1.20
N LEU A 114 -0.48 8.31 -1.58
CA LEU A 114 -0.65 6.96 -1.04
C LEU A 114 0.20 5.96 -1.82
N VAL A 115 1.01 5.17 -1.13
CA VAL A 115 1.76 4.04 -1.70
C VAL A 115 1.09 2.73 -1.26
N VAL A 116 0.56 1.98 -2.23
CA VAL A 116 -0.05 0.67 -1.98
C VAL A 116 0.96 -0.46 -2.27
N ASP A 117 1.06 -1.41 -1.33
CA ASP A 117 1.82 -2.64 -1.49
C ASP A 117 0.97 -3.85 -1.02
N ASP A 118 1.30 -5.04 -1.50
CA ASP A 118 0.57 -6.24 -1.15
C ASP A 118 0.91 -6.77 0.25
N THR A 119 2.18 -6.71 0.63
CA THR A 119 2.64 -7.34 1.86
C THR A 119 3.85 -6.63 2.44
N TRP A 120 3.69 -6.13 3.66
CA TRP A 120 4.80 -5.65 4.46
C TRP A 120 5.69 -6.82 4.91
N THR A 121 6.92 -6.85 4.43
CA THR A 121 7.95 -7.78 4.89
C THR A 121 8.96 -7.05 5.77
N THR A 122 10.03 -6.51 5.18
CA THR A 122 10.97 -5.60 5.86
C THR A 122 10.56 -4.14 5.73
N GLY A 123 9.56 -3.84 4.90
CA GLY A 123 9.18 -2.47 4.53
C GLY A 123 10.12 -1.80 3.53
N ALA A 124 11.16 -2.50 3.04
CA ALA A 124 12.19 -1.87 2.23
C ALA A 124 11.65 -1.24 0.93
N SER A 125 10.69 -1.91 0.29
CA SER A 125 10.02 -1.43 -0.91
C SER A 125 9.24 -0.14 -0.67
N ILE A 126 8.27 -0.14 0.25
CA ILE A 126 7.48 1.06 0.61
C ILE A 126 8.38 2.20 1.06
N GLN A 127 9.39 1.95 1.90
CA GLN A 127 10.26 3.02 2.39
C GLN A 127 11.13 3.61 1.28
N SER A 128 11.57 2.78 0.31
CA SER A 128 12.29 3.28 -0.86
C SER A 128 11.37 4.10 -1.78
N ALA A 129 10.13 3.67 -1.98
CA ALA A 129 9.13 4.40 -2.75
C ALA A 129 8.79 5.75 -2.09
N ALA A 130 8.59 5.75 -0.77
CA ALA A 130 8.35 6.98 -0.01
C ALA A 130 9.53 7.95 -0.10
N ALA A 131 10.77 7.46 -0.02
CA ALA A 131 11.94 8.30 -0.20
C ALA A 131 12.02 8.91 -1.60
N ALA A 132 11.77 8.13 -2.66
CA ALA A 132 11.74 8.62 -4.04
C ALA A 132 10.65 9.69 -4.24
N LEU A 133 9.44 9.47 -3.71
CA LEU A 133 8.34 10.44 -3.76
C LEU A 133 8.66 11.74 -3.03
N LYS A 134 9.28 11.64 -1.84
CA LYS A 134 9.73 12.80 -1.07
C LYS A 134 10.81 13.59 -1.81
N LEU A 135 11.76 12.92 -2.46
CA LEU A 135 12.76 13.56 -3.30
C LEU A 135 12.15 14.23 -4.54
N ALA A 136 11.07 13.67 -5.09
CA ALA A 136 10.29 14.27 -6.16
C ALA A 136 9.36 15.42 -5.68
N GLY A 137 9.36 15.74 -4.38
CA GLY A 137 8.66 16.89 -3.82
C GLY A 137 7.27 16.59 -3.24
N ALA A 138 6.94 15.32 -2.93
CA ALA A 138 5.72 15.00 -2.19
C ALA A 138 5.69 15.70 -0.82
N GLU A 139 4.56 16.32 -0.49
CA GLU A 139 4.35 16.95 0.82
C GLU A 139 4.29 15.89 1.92
N SER A 140 3.56 14.81 1.67
CA SER A 140 3.37 13.70 2.61
C SER A 140 3.23 12.38 1.85
N VAL A 141 3.56 11.26 2.53
CA VAL A 141 3.45 9.92 1.94
C VAL A 141 2.89 8.97 2.98
N THR A 142 1.83 8.25 2.62
CA THR A 142 1.22 7.20 3.44
C THR A 142 1.45 5.84 2.78
N GLY A 143 1.90 4.85 3.55
CA GLY A 143 2.03 3.47 3.07
C GLY A 143 0.87 2.60 3.52
N LEU A 144 0.22 1.91 2.58
CA LEU A 144 -0.84 0.95 2.85
C LEU A 144 -0.42 -0.44 2.36
N CYS A 145 -0.36 -1.41 3.28
CA CYS A 145 -0.16 -2.82 2.95
C CYS A 145 -1.43 -3.62 3.21
N ALA A 146 -1.80 -4.49 2.27
CA ALA A 146 -2.93 -5.40 2.48
C ALA A 146 -2.65 -6.44 3.57
N ALA A 147 -1.39 -6.80 3.80
CA ALA A 147 -1.00 -7.69 4.89
C ALA A 147 0.42 -7.45 5.39
N ARG A 148 0.76 -8.14 6.48
CA ARG A 148 2.10 -8.20 7.05
C ARG A 148 2.58 -9.64 7.10
N TRP A 149 3.80 -9.87 6.62
CA TRP A 149 4.46 -11.17 6.72
C TRP A 149 5.03 -11.36 8.13
N LEU A 150 4.51 -12.36 8.86
CA LEU A 150 4.92 -12.68 10.22
C LEU A 150 5.48 -14.11 10.31
N LYS A 151 6.26 -14.38 11.36
CA LYS A 151 6.84 -15.70 11.64
C LYS A 151 6.88 -15.93 13.15
N TRP A 152 6.36 -17.07 13.61
CA TRP A 152 6.42 -17.45 15.03
C TRP A 152 7.84 -17.55 15.59
N SER A 153 8.83 -17.85 14.74
CA SER A 153 10.23 -17.96 15.17
C SER A 153 10.92 -16.63 15.45
N TRP A 154 10.27 -15.48 15.18
CA TRP A 154 10.81 -14.16 15.48
C TRP A 154 10.10 -13.61 16.73
N PRO A 155 10.81 -13.30 17.84
CA PRO A 155 10.17 -12.97 19.12
C PRO A 155 9.12 -11.86 19.03
N ASP A 156 9.44 -10.74 18.36
CA ASP A 156 8.52 -9.61 18.20
C ASP A 156 7.28 -9.96 17.36
N HIS A 157 7.42 -10.90 16.43
CA HIS A 157 6.31 -11.39 15.62
C HIS A 157 5.43 -12.36 16.39
N ALA A 158 6.02 -13.22 17.24
CA ALA A 158 5.29 -14.16 18.07
C ALA A 158 4.36 -13.43 19.05
N ALA A 159 4.83 -12.33 19.66
CA ALA A 159 4.00 -11.49 20.51
C ALA A 159 2.77 -10.94 19.77
N LEU A 160 2.98 -10.36 18.57
CA LEU A 160 1.88 -9.87 17.75
C LEU A 160 0.92 -11.00 17.31
N LEU A 161 1.47 -12.12 16.83
CA LEU A 161 0.68 -13.27 16.42
C LEU A 161 -0.16 -13.85 17.58
N GLY A 162 0.36 -13.80 18.80
CA GLY A 162 -0.38 -14.17 20.01
C GLY A 162 -1.62 -13.29 20.29
N THR A 163 -1.67 -12.08 19.72
CA THR A 163 -2.85 -11.20 19.80
C THR A 163 -3.84 -11.38 18.64
N CYS A 164 -3.44 -12.04 17.56
CA CYS A 164 -4.25 -12.25 16.36
C CYS A 164 -5.04 -13.56 16.47
N THR A 165 -5.92 -13.68 17.47
CA THR A 165 -6.67 -14.92 17.76
C THR A 165 -8.00 -15.04 17.02
N SER A 166 -8.40 -13.99 16.30
CA SER A 166 -9.66 -13.95 15.53
C SER A 166 -9.38 -13.89 14.04
N ASP A 167 -10.36 -14.33 13.25
CA ASP A 167 -10.33 -14.15 11.80
C ASP A 167 -10.32 -12.67 11.42
N TYR A 168 -9.98 -12.39 10.17
CA TYR A 168 -10.02 -11.04 9.63
C TYR A 168 -11.43 -10.46 9.73
N ASP A 169 -11.55 -9.31 10.40
CA ASP A 169 -12.78 -8.53 10.52
C ASP A 169 -12.58 -7.16 9.87
N ALA A 170 -13.27 -6.93 8.75
CA ALA A 170 -13.22 -5.68 8.02
C ALA A 170 -13.82 -4.49 8.79
N LEU A 171 -14.68 -4.73 9.77
CA LEU A 171 -15.28 -3.69 10.62
C LEU A 171 -14.30 -3.20 11.69
N ARG A 172 -13.24 -3.96 11.98
CA ARG A 172 -12.22 -3.56 12.94
C ARG A 172 -11.28 -2.51 12.32
N CYS A 173 -11.31 -1.30 12.87
CA CYS A 173 -10.50 -0.19 12.36
C CYS A 173 -8.99 -0.47 12.40
N MET A 174 -8.36 -0.39 11.24
CA MET A 174 -6.91 -0.57 11.05
C MET A 174 -6.05 0.60 11.54
N VAL A 175 -6.65 1.77 11.78
CA VAL A 175 -5.94 3.00 12.19
C VAL A 175 -6.06 3.24 13.70
N ARG A 176 -7.20 2.89 14.30
CA ARG A 176 -7.56 3.31 15.67
C ARG A 176 -7.83 2.14 16.62
N GLU A 177 -6.96 1.14 16.61
CA GLU A 177 -7.03 -0.03 17.51
C GLU A 177 -8.40 -0.76 17.48
N GLY A 178 -9.06 -0.78 16.33
CA GLY A 178 -10.38 -1.40 16.18
C GLY A 178 -11.58 -0.48 16.44
N ARG A 179 -11.39 0.78 16.86
CA ARG A 179 -12.49 1.73 17.08
C ARG A 179 -12.77 2.56 15.82
N CYS A 180 -13.85 2.26 15.11
CA CYS A 180 -14.28 3.05 13.96
C CYS A 180 -15.22 4.19 14.38
N LEU A 181 -15.16 5.33 13.67
CA LEU A 181 -16.12 6.44 13.84
C LEU A 181 -17.51 6.07 13.31
N VAL A 182 -17.57 5.21 12.29
CA VAL A 182 -18.82 4.75 11.66
C VAL A 182 -19.66 3.89 12.62
N GLY A 183 -19.05 3.34 13.67
CA GLY A 183 -19.73 2.59 14.74
C GLY A 183 -20.13 3.42 15.96
N ARG A 184 -19.81 4.73 16.00
CA ARG A 184 -20.37 5.65 16.99
C ARG A 184 -21.61 6.29 16.38
N GLN A 185 -22.75 5.59 16.46
CA GLN A 185 -24.01 6.34 16.55
C GLN A 185 -23.95 7.19 17.83
N PRO A 186 -24.51 8.43 17.80
CA PRO A 186 -24.62 9.25 19.01
C PRO A 186 -25.35 8.51 20.15
#